data_AF-A0A6M4IG29-F1
#
_entry.id   AF-A0A6M4IG29-F1
#
_cell.length_a   1.000
_cell.length_b   1.000
_cell.length_c   1.000
_cell.angle_alpha   90.00
_cell.angle_beta   90.00
_cell.angle_gamma   90.00
#
_symmetry.space_group_name_H-M   'P 1'
#
loop_
_entity.id
_entity.type
_entity.pdbx_description
1 polymer ?
#
loop_
_entity_poly.entity_id
_entity_poly.type
_entity_poly.pdbx_seq_one_letter_code
_entity_poly.pdbx_strand_id
1 'polypeptide(L)' 'MATRILTADDHLLVREGLASRVGAEPSIGVVCEARDRCEAVEKFAALTPDAM' A
#
# COMPACT_ATOMS: atom_id res chain seq x y z
N MET A 1 3.97 16.15 6.69
CA MET A 1 3.69 15.39 5.45
C MET A 1 3.53 13.94 5.84
N ALA A 2 2.52 13.25 5.32
CA ALA A 2 2.35 11.81 5.55
C ALA A 2 3.10 11.04 4.47
N THR A 3 3.83 9.99 4.88
CA THR A 3 4.51 9.06 3.96
C THR A 3 3.46 8.25 3.22
N ARG A 4 3.49 8.30 1.90
CA ARG A 4 2.54 7.61 1.02
C ARG A 4 3.07 6.23 0.70
N ILE A 5 2.34 5.20 1.08
CA ILE A 5 2.77 3.82 0.88
C ILE A 5 1.79 3.04 0.01
N LEU A 6 2.33 2.14 -0.78
CA LEU A 6 1.60 1.06 -1.44
C LEU A 6 1.80 -0.20 -0.61
N THR A 7 0.77 -0.98 -0.34
CA THR A 7 0.94 -2.31 0.29
C THR A 7 0.80 -3.41 -0.75
N ALA A 8 1.60 -4.47 -0.65
CA ALA A 8 1.52 -5.61 -1.56
C ALA A 8 1.49 -6.93 -0.80
N ASP A 9 0.41 -7.70 -0.93
CA ASP A 9 0.25 -9.02 -0.29
C ASP A 9 -0.73 -9.88 -1.09
N ASP A 10 -0.41 -11.16 -1.30
CA ASP A 10 -1.23 -12.11 -2.06
C ASP A 10 -2.43 -12.66 -1.28
N HIS A 11 -2.51 -12.40 0.02
CA HIS A 11 -3.61 -12.79 0.90
C HIS A 11 -4.51 -11.61 1.21
N LEU A 12 -5.79 -11.68 0.80
CA LEU A 12 -6.77 -10.61 1.00
C LEU A 12 -6.87 -10.14 2.46
N LEU A 13 -7.00 -11.08 3.41
CA LEU A 13 -7.16 -10.76 4.84
C LEU A 13 -5.93 -10.06 5.42
N VAL A 14 -4.73 -10.44 4.98
CA VAL A 14 -3.48 -9.82 5.44
C VAL A 14 -3.37 -8.42 4.88
N ARG A 15 -3.69 -8.23 3.60
CA ARG A 15 -3.65 -6.94 2.92
C ARG A 15 -4.61 -5.92 3.54
N GLU A 16 -5.87 -6.31 3.79
CA GLU A 16 -6.86 -5.47 4.47
C GLU A 16 -6.43 -5.15 5.91
N GLY A 17 -5.92 -6.15 6.63
CA GLY A 17 -5.43 -5.97 8.00
C GLY A 17 -4.24 -5.02 8.07
N LEU A 18 -3.29 -5.13 7.13
CA LEU A 18 -2.13 -4.25 7.03
C LEU A 18 -2.55 -2.83 6.68
N ALA A 19 -3.41 -2.65 5.67
CA ALA A 19 -3.90 -1.34 5.25
C ALA A 19 -4.65 -0.62 6.39
N SER A 20 -5.50 -1.35 7.12
CA SER A 20 -6.22 -0.81 8.29
C SER A 20 -5.27 -0.38 9.41
N ARG A 21 -4.28 -1.22 9.77
CA ARG A 21 -3.34 -0.91 10.85
C ARG A 21 -2.41 0.24 10.49
N VAL A 22 -1.89 0.25 9.27
CA VAL A 22 -0.93 1.28 8.84
C VAL A 22 -1.66 2.59 8.53
N GLY A 23 -2.87 2.54 7.98
CA GLY A 23 -3.70 3.74 7.77
C GLY A 23 -4.17 4.41 9.07
N ALA A 24 -4.09 3.72 10.22
CA ALA A 24 -4.34 4.30 11.53
C ALA A 24 -3.17 5.16 12.05
N GLU A 25 -1.97 5.05 11.46
CA GLU A 25 -0.81 5.83 11.85
C GLU A 25 -0.89 7.23 11.21
N PRO A 26 -0.96 8.33 11.99
CA PRO A 26 -1.18 9.68 11.45
C PRO A 26 -0.10 10.17 10.48
N SER A 27 1.09 9.58 10.56
CA SER A 27 2.24 9.91 9.71
C SER A 27 2.30 9.11 8.41
N ILE A 28 1.37 8.17 8.18
CA ILE A 28 1.38 7.26 7.03
C ILE A 28 0.02 7.27 6.32
N GLY A 29 0.04 7.28 4.99
CA GLY A 29 -1.14 7.14 4.16
C GLY A 29 -1.00 5.97 3.19
N VAL A 30 -1.89 4.98 3.30
CA VAL A 30 -1.98 3.90 2.30
C VAL A 30 -2.69 4.44 1.07
N VAL A 31 -1.96 4.60 -0.04
CA VAL A 31 -2.51 5.18 -1.27
C VAL A 31 -3.06 4.15 -2.24
N CYS A 32 -2.63 2.89 -2.12
CA CYS A 32 -3.20 1.75 -2.83
C CYS A 32 -2.68 0.44 -2.26
N GLU A 33 -3.34 -0.64 -2.66
CA GLU A 33 -2.99 -2.01 -2.31
C GLU A 33 -2.79 -2.82 -3.61
N ALA A 34 -1.89 -3.79 -3.61
CA ALA A 34 -1.65 -4.71 -4.73
C ALA A 34 -1.69 -6.16 -4.26
N ARG A 35 -2.23 -7.05 -5.09
CA ARG A 35 -2.36 -8.49 -4.78
C ARG A 35 -1.19 -9.33 -5.31
N ASP A 36 -0.41 -8.77 -6.22
CA ASP A 36 0.67 -9.46 -6.87
C ASP A 36 1.73 -8.47 -7.36
N ARG A 37 2.86 -9.01 -7.83
CA ARG A 37 4.01 -8.21 -8.27
C ARG A 37 3.68 -7.34 -9.48
N CYS A 38 2.86 -7.82 -10.42
CA CYS A 38 2.55 -7.06 -11.62
C CYS A 38 1.71 -5.84 -11.27
N GLU A 39 0.64 -6.05 -10.49
CA GLU A 39 -0.20 -4.97 -9.99
C GLU A 39 0.59 -3.98 -9.13
N ALA A 40 1.53 -4.47 -8.32
CA ALA A 40 2.37 -3.62 -7.48
C ALA A 40 3.26 -2.69 -8.31
N VAL A 41 3.93 -3.21 -9.35
CA VAL A 41 4.78 -2.40 -10.24
C VAL A 41 3.95 -1.40 -11.05
N GLU A 42 2.82 -1.83 -11.60
CA GLU A 42 1.91 -0.96 -12.35
C GLU A 42 1.39 0.20 -11.49
N LYS A 43 0.93 -0.10 -10.27
CA LYS A 43 0.41 0.91 -9.33
C LYS A 43 1.52 1.79 -8.78
N PHE A 44 2.71 1.26 -8.52
CA PHE A 44 3.85 2.07 -8.08
C PHE A 44 4.22 3.11 -9.13
N ALA A 45 4.28 2.70 -10.41
CA ALA A 45 4.57 3.61 -11.51
C ALA A 45 3.46 4.65 -11.71
N ALA A 46 2.19 4.25 -11.56
CA ALA A 46 1.05 5.15 -11.76
C ALA A 46 0.85 6.16 -10.61
N LEU A 47 1.17 5.78 -9.38
CA LEU A 47 0.87 6.55 -8.17
C LEU A 47 2.09 7.16 -7.50
N THR A 48 3.30 6.75 -7.88
CA THR A 48 4.58 7.24 -7.35
C THR A 48 4.57 7.37 -5.82
N PRO A 49 4.28 6.30 -5.06
CA PRO A 49 4.34 6.32 -3.60
C PRO A 49 5.80 6.47 -3.12
N ASP A 50 5.99 6.85 -1.87
CA ASP A 50 7.32 7.02 -1.26
C ASP A 50 7.98 5.66 -0.97
N ALA A 51 7.16 4.64 -0.70
CA ALA A 51 7.59 3.25 -0.45
C ALA A 51 6.50 2.22 -0.83
N MET A 52 6.94 0.97 -0.96
CA MET A 52 6.12 -0.24 -1.17
C MET A 52 6.55 -1.34 -0.21
#